data_AF-A0A4V1BGI9-F1
#
_entry.id   AF-A0A4V1BGI9-F1
#
_cell.length_a   1.000
_cell.length_b   1.000
_cell.length_c   1.000
_cell.angle_alpha   90.00
_cell.angle_beta   90.00
_cell.angle_gamma   90.00
#
_symmetry.space_group_name_H-M   'P 1'
#
loop_
_entity.id
_entity.type
_entity.pdbx_description
1 polymer ?
#
loop_
_entity_poly.entity_id
_entity_poly.type
_entity_poly.pdbx_seq_one_letter_code
_entity_poly.pdbx_strand_id
1 'polypeptide(L)'
;MLTCGMVIGTANAAAADPGACFIDRGVTDAIARCHEGSGSSVLQVECLGISAASSPDGPAFGPYSGTDSVPSEVGQPMRASCMTSTALGITTRAFVSDT
;
A
#
# COMPACT_ATOMS: atom_id res chain seq x y z
N MET A 1 -29.68 2.18 31.49
CA MET A 1 -29.89 2.71 30.13
C MET A 1 -29.11 4.00 30.01
N LEU A 2 -28.03 4.03 29.21
CA LEU A 2 -27.38 5.26 28.78
C LEU A 2 -26.97 5.06 27.32
N THR A 3 -27.68 5.73 26.44
CA THR A 3 -27.41 5.80 25.00
C THR A 3 -26.32 6.85 24.80
N CYS A 4 -25.17 6.46 24.26
CA CYS A 4 -24.24 7.39 23.63
C CYS A 4 -24.00 6.90 22.21
N GLY A 5 -24.89 7.36 21.31
CA GLY A 5 -24.66 7.28 19.88
C GLY A 5 -23.44 8.11 19.53
N MET A 6 -22.37 7.45 19.12
CA MET A 6 -21.24 8.10 18.48
C MET A 6 -21.44 7.86 16.98
N VAL A 7 -21.81 8.93 16.27
CA VAL A 7 -21.74 8.99 14.82
C VAL A 7 -20.27 8.94 14.47
N ILE A 8 -19.76 7.73 14.22
CA ILE A 8 -18.42 7.54 13.70
C ILE A 8 -18.52 7.98 12.24
N GLY A 9 -18.10 9.21 11.98
CA GLY A 9 -18.00 9.75 10.63
C GLY A 9 -17.27 8.73 9.77
N THR A 10 -17.91 8.32 8.67
CA THR A 10 -17.25 7.51 7.66
C THR A 10 -16.08 8.34 7.16
N ALA A 11 -14.86 7.99 7.58
CA ALA A 11 -13.66 8.45 6.93
C ALA A 11 -13.85 8.09 5.46
N ASN A 12 -14.09 9.09 4.61
CA ASN A 12 -14.16 8.88 3.18
C ASN A 12 -12.80 8.28 2.83
N ALA A 13 -12.78 6.98 2.57
CA ALA A 13 -11.61 6.34 2.00
C ALA A 13 -11.31 7.15 0.75
N ALA A 14 -10.19 7.88 0.76
CA ALA A 14 -9.75 8.69 -0.37
C ALA A 14 -9.94 7.83 -1.62
N ALA A 15 -10.87 8.24 -2.47
CA ALA A 15 -11.16 7.53 -3.70
C ALA A 15 -9.89 7.68 -4.52
N ALA A 16 -9.05 6.66 -4.47
CA ALA A 16 -7.88 6.53 -5.31
C ALA A 16 -8.40 6.65 -6.73
N ASP A 17 -8.36 7.84 -7.32
CA ASP A 17 -8.72 8.03 -8.70
C ASP A 17 -7.69 7.23 -9.50
N PRO A 18 -8.06 6.10 -10.11
CA PRO A 18 -7.11 5.26 -10.82
C PRO A 18 -6.44 5.99 -11.99
N GLY A 19 -6.94 7.19 -12.38
CA GLY A 19 -6.30 8.08 -13.36
C GLY A 19 -5.27 9.07 -12.80
N ALA A 20 -5.31 9.40 -11.50
CA ALA A 20 -4.48 10.46 -10.92
C ALA A 20 -3.04 10.03 -10.62
N CYS A 21 -2.74 8.73 -10.58
CA CYS A 21 -1.43 8.21 -10.23
C CYS A 21 -0.91 7.19 -11.25
N PHE A 22 0.29 7.44 -11.77
CA PHE A 22 1.03 6.47 -12.56
C PHE A 22 1.80 5.54 -11.63
N ILE A 23 1.74 4.23 -11.88
CA ILE A 23 2.49 3.22 -11.14
C ILE A 23 3.31 2.39 -12.13
N ASP A 24 4.62 2.40 -11.95
CA ASP A 24 5.56 1.48 -12.59
C ASP A 24 5.87 0.33 -11.64
N ARG A 25 5.52 -0.90 -12.03
CA ARG A 25 5.63 -2.10 -11.19
C ARG A 25 6.75 -3.00 -11.71
N GLY A 26 7.75 -3.20 -10.87
CA GLY A 26 8.69 -4.31 -10.95
C GLY A 26 8.13 -5.58 -10.31
N VAL A 27 8.95 -6.64 -10.29
CA VAL A 27 8.57 -7.94 -9.69
C VAL A 27 8.48 -7.84 -8.17
N THR A 28 9.36 -7.07 -7.54
CA THR A 28 9.46 -6.92 -6.08
C THR A 28 9.45 -5.47 -5.62
N ASP A 29 9.43 -4.51 -6.54
CA ASP A 29 9.43 -3.09 -6.24
C ASP A 29 8.46 -2.32 -7.12
N ALA A 30 8.07 -1.13 -6.69
CA ALA A 30 7.21 -0.24 -7.44
C ALA A 30 7.59 1.22 -7.23
N ILE A 31 7.41 1.99 -8.29
CA ILE A 31 7.52 3.44 -8.28
C ILE A 31 6.16 4.00 -8.64
N ALA A 32 5.69 5.00 -7.92
CA ALA A 32 4.45 5.69 -8.24
C ALA A 32 4.61 7.20 -8.21
N ARG A 33 3.82 7.89 -9.02
CA ARG A 33 3.72 9.35 -9.00
C ARG A 33 2.26 9.74 -9.22
N CYS A 34 1.71 10.46 -8.25
CA CYS A 34 0.40 11.09 -8.40
C CYS A 34 0.58 12.50 -8.96
N HIS A 35 -0.22 12.86 -9.95
CA HIS A 35 -0.12 14.12 -10.70
C HIS A 35 -1.28 15.07 -10.45
N GLU A 36 -2.38 14.57 -9.89
CA GLU A 36 -3.60 15.33 -9.61
C GLU A 36 -3.96 15.19 -8.13
N GLY A 37 -4.55 16.25 -7.56
CA GLY A 37 -4.90 16.35 -6.14
C GLY A 37 -4.03 17.34 -5.34
N SER A 38 -4.35 17.49 -4.06
CA SER A 38 -3.61 18.29 -3.08
C SER A 38 -3.22 17.43 -1.89
N GLY A 39 -2.09 17.73 -1.23
CA GLY A 39 -1.67 17.02 -0.02
C GLY A 39 -0.61 15.95 -0.25
N SER A 40 -0.65 14.88 0.55
CA SER A 40 0.38 13.84 0.53
C SER A 40 -0.04 12.66 -0.34
N SER A 41 0.81 12.28 -1.29
CA SER A 41 0.72 11.03 -2.02
C SER A 41 1.26 9.87 -1.19
N VAL A 42 0.58 8.73 -1.27
CA VAL A 42 0.94 7.49 -0.59
C VAL A 42 1.01 6.36 -1.61
N LEU A 43 2.06 5.53 -1.55
CA LEU A 43 2.18 4.26 -2.27
C LEU A 43 2.24 3.10 -1.26
N GLN A 44 1.22 2.26 -1.29
CA GLN A 44 1.14 1.03 -0.51
C GLN A 44 1.56 -0.16 -1.37
N VAL A 45 2.25 -1.11 -0.75
CA VAL A 45 2.66 -2.37 -1.37
C VAL A 45 2.26 -3.53 -0.47
N GLU A 46 1.63 -4.56 -1.03
CA GLU A 46 1.51 -5.85 -0.37
C GLU A 46 2.41 -6.85 -1.09
N CYS A 47 3.25 -7.55 -0.33
CA CYS A 47 4.20 -8.49 -0.87
C CYS A 47 3.61 -9.89 -0.85
N LEU A 48 3.76 -10.63 -1.94
CA LEU A 48 3.41 -12.04 -2.02
C LEU A 48 4.69 -12.85 -1.96
N GLY A 49 4.76 -13.83 -1.06
CA GLY A 49 5.96 -14.66 -0.96
C GLY A 49 5.77 -15.92 -0.16
N ILE A 50 6.90 -16.59 0.04
CA ILE A 50 6.97 -17.80 0.84
C ILE A 50 7.45 -17.43 2.24
N SER A 51 6.59 -17.57 3.24
CA SER A 51 6.97 -17.50 4.63
C SER A 51 7.28 -18.91 5.11
N ALA A 52 8.53 -19.14 5.49
CA ALA A 52 8.92 -20.34 6.21
C ALA A 52 8.37 -20.23 7.64
N ALA A 53 7.08 -20.53 7.82
CA ALA A 53 6.58 -20.82 9.15
C ALA A 53 7.32 -22.07 9.64
N SER A 54 7.97 -21.98 10.79
CA SER A 54 8.65 -23.08 11.48
C SER A 54 7.64 -24.06 12.10
N SER A 55 6.68 -24.54 11.30
CA SER A 55 5.65 -25.52 11.67
C SER A 55 5.84 -26.80 10.84
N PRO A 56 5.31 -27.95 11.29
CA PRO A 56 5.51 -29.25 10.61
C PRO A 56 4.87 -29.35 9.21
N ASP A 57 4.13 -28.33 8.75
CA ASP A 57 3.30 -28.37 7.54
C ASP A 57 3.97 -27.77 6.29
N GLY A 58 5.23 -27.33 6.39
CA GLY A 58 6.02 -26.82 5.27
C GLY A 58 5.83 -25.32 4.98
N PRO A 59 6.37 -24.82 3.86
CA PRO A 59 6.35 -23.40 3.53
C PRO A 59 4.93 -22.88 3.27
N ALA A 60 4.58 -21.76 3.89
CA ALA A 60 3.32 -21.07 3.64
C ALA A 60 3.48 -20.04 2.51
N PHE A 61 2.55 -20.03 1.57
CA PHE A 61 2.45 -19.01 0.52
C PHE A 61 1.39 -18.00 0.92
N GLY A 62 1.71 -16.71 0.90
CA GLY A 62 0.71 -15.71 1.25
C GLY A 62 1.20 -14.26 1.21
N PRO A 63 0.27 -13.32 1.44
CA PRO A 63 0.60 -11.91 1.57
C PRO A 63 1.37 -11.67 2.87
N TYR A 64 2.35 -10.77 2.80
CA TYR A 64 3.07 -10.22 3.95
C TYR A 64 3.29 -8.72 3.75
N SER A 65 3.40 -7.98 4.84
CA SER A 65 3.62 -6.53 4.81
C SER A 65 4.99 -6.19 4.23
N GLY A 66 5.02 -5.34 3.20
CA GLY A 66 6.27 -4.81 2.64
C GLY A 66 6.79 -3.60 3.38
N THR A 67 7.84 -2.98 2.82
CA THR A 67 8.18 -1.60 3.21
C THR A 67 7.21 -0.65 2.53
N ASP A 68 6.31 -0.06 3.31
CA ASP A 68 5.48 1.05 2.85
C ASP A 68 6.36 2.19 2.32
N SER A 69 5.92 2.85 1.25
CA SER A 69 6.62 4.05 0.80
C SER A 69 6.49 5.16 1.84
N VAL A 70 7.53 5.99 1.94
CA VAL A 70 7.43 7.25 2.70
C VAL A 70 6.43 8.15 1.96
N PRO A 71 5.38 8.64 2.64
CA PRO A 71 4.45 9.60 2.04
C PRO A 71 5.22 10.80 1.47
N SER A 72 4.83 11.27 0.29
CA SER A 72 5.49 12.38 -0.39
C SER A 72 4.49 13.43 -0.85
N GLU A 73 4.94 14.60 -1.26
CA GLU A 73 4.06 15.61 -1.85
C GLU A 73 3.54 15.14 -3.21
N VAL A 74 2.33 15.56 -3.60
CA VAL A 74 1.82 15.33 -4.97
C VAL A 74 2.83 15.83 -6.01
N GLY A 75 3.03 15.04 -7.07
CA GLY A 75 4.02 15.28 -8.12
C GLY A 75 5.40 14.69 -7.84
N GLN A 76 5.71 14.32 -6.60
CA GLN A 76 6.97 13.64 -6.26
C GLN A 76 6.88 12.13 -6.48
N PRO A 77 7.97 11.48 -6.92
CA PRO A 77 8.02 10.03 -7.03
C PRO A 77 8.08 9.39 -5.64
N MET A 78 7.29 8.33 -5.46
CA MET A 78 7.31 7.44 -4.30
C MET A 78 7.86 6.09 -4.72
N ARG A 79 8.56 5.40 -3.81
CA ARG A 79 9.09 4.06 -4.06
C ARG A 79 8.75 3.14 -2.91
N ALA A 80 8.30 1.94 -3.25
CA ALA A 80 8.06 0.85 -2.31
C ALA A 80 8.74 -0.42 -2.81
N SER A 81 9.14 -1.30 -1.88
CA SER A 81 9.80 -2.57 -2.21
C SER A 81 9.46 -3.64 -1.19
N CYS A 82 9.55 -4.89 -1.63
CA CYS A 82 9.54 -6.08 -0.78
C CYS A 82 10.98 -6.50 -0.51
N MET A 83 11.32 -6.78 0.75
CA MET A 83 12.71 -6.97 1.19
C MET A 83 13.11 -8.44 1.40
N THR A 84 12.23 -9.41 1.11
CA THR A 84 12.56 -10.83 1.34
C THR A 84 13.06 -11.51 0.08
N SER A 85 14.04 -12.42 0.23
CA SER A 85 14.53 -13.30 -0.83
C SER A 85 13.48 -14.32 -1.31
N THR A 86 12.33 -14.38 -0.66
CA THR A 86 11.20 -15.26 -0.98
C THR A 86 10.02 -14.53 -1.61
N ALA A 87 10.20 -13.26 -2.00
CA ALA A 87 9.19 -12.51 -2.72
C ALA A 87 8.95 -13.11 -4.11
N LEU A 88 7.69 -13.40 -4.41
CA LEU A 88 7.22 -13.94 -5.70
C LEU A 88 6.50 -12.88 -6.54
N GLY A 89 6.03 -11.81 -5.91
CA GLY A 89 5.33 -10.73 -6.58
C GLY A 89 4.85 -9.66 -5.61
N ILE A 90 4.22 -8.62 -6.16
CA ILE A 90 3.66 -7.50 -5.39
C ILE A 90 2.28 -7.11 -5.92
N THR A 91 1.44 -6.62 -5.02
CA THR A 91 0.29 -5.77 -5.35
C THR A 91 0.59 -4.36 -4.87
N THR A 92 0.10 -3.35 -5.59
CA THR A 92 0.39 -1.95 -5.25
C THR A 92 -0.86 -1.11 -5.36
N ARG A 93 -0.95 -0.09 -4.50
CA ARG A 93 -1.98 0.95 -4.58
C ARG A 93 -1.34 2.32 -4.33
N ALA A 94 -1.55 3.26 -5.24
CA ALA A 94 -1.12 4.65 -5.06
C ALA A 94 -2.36 5.55 -4.99
N PHE A 95 -2.33 6.55 -4.13
CA PHE A 95 -3.42 7.53 -3.98
C PHE A 95 -2.92 8.80 -3.30
N VAL A 96 -3.68 9.89 -3.44
CA VAL A 96 -3.47 11.13 -2.70
C VAL A 96 -4.35 11.11 -1.45
N SER A 97 -3.76 11.49 -0.32
CA SER A 97 -4.42 11.66 0.97
C SER A 97 -4.50 13.16 1.28
N ASP A 98 -5.71 13.71 1.22
CA ASP A 98 -6.01 14.99 1.87
C ASP A 98 -5.89 14.76 3.39
N THR A 99 -5.02 15.52 4.06
CA THR A 99 -4.81 15.41 5.51
C THR A 99 -5.89 16.17 6.26
#